data_AF-A0A2D5T2U8-F1
#
_entry.id   AF-A0A2D5T2U8-F1
#
_cell.length_a   1.000
_cell.length_b   1.000
_cell.length_c   1.000
_cell.angle_alpha   90.00
_cell.angle_beta   90.00
_cell.angle_gamma   90.00
#
_symmetry.space_group_name_H-M   'P 1'
#
loop_
_entity.id
_entity.type
_entity.pdbx_description
1 polymer ?
#
loop_
_entity_poly.entity_id
_entity_poly.type
_entity_poly.pdbx_seq_one_letter_code
_entity_poly.pdbx_strand_id
1 'polypeptide(L)'
;IADGPVHAKVVLGDKVFEADPAWVASAPPNYGQNLVGWRTMDDLMREVWTNAGMLKQPEKVEFQRDILPILTRLNELQWVNKGFFATFGKGAPYDFSDQALLEKLATAPLSSDYPDPYAELRRTVFNSFRSANSVVISDGTQGPAVSSQITQWPMIYGDLYGETVNAGDNAASTYLKLPAYFDYVLTCWVNGEFVSDYQLKPKSEHQLSKLSLQEQPKMLDKANMHYCLADAFHPGCELTWPMRHASMYRAPYRIRERAKGKNAPYYGTKLDQQRVLAFGGPLYEQGPGDLTKWMALPWQGDTAFCRSGYDKEYDPFMPTYWPARVPNNVLTLSDYNIVADKTQPMALRIAAFRNRPSWFRQLPDGVENAMNYMVAHFNEMGILEAKDRPDDLDWLPEKLWVENLTDSKQAELDEAYKVFLKKYAKLGATDKLLQEAGWFNEEQRDEYATIVKGE
;
A
#
# COMPACT_ATOMS: atom_id res chain seq x y z
N ILE A 1 -9.84 18.01 -4.05
CA ILE A 1 -8.47 17.62 -4.43
C ILE A 1 -7.82 18.82 -5.12
N ALA A 2 -6.63 19.21 -4.70
CA ALA A 2 -5.82 20.27 -5.26
C ALA A 2 -4.36 20.08 -4.81
N ASP A 3 -3.43 20.67 -5.56
CA ASP A 3 -2.02 20.77 -5.17
C ASP A 3 -1.40 22.07 -5.68
N GLY A 4 -0.29 22.50 -5.07
CA GLY A 4 0.44 23.68 -5.51
C GLY A 4 1.65 24.04 -4.66
N PRO A 5 2.44 25.01 -5.12
CA PRO A 5 3.62 25.47 -4.42
C PRO A 5 3.24 26.29 -3.17
N VAL A 6 4.08 26.20 -2.14
CA VAL A 6 3.98 26.98 -0.91
C VAL A 6 5.25 27.80 -0.74
N HIS A 7 5.10 29.12 -0.70
CA HIS A 7 6.19 30.08 -0.49
C HIS A 7 6.04 30.74 0.88
N ALA A 8 7.16 31.04 1.54
CA ALA A 8 7.16 31.73 2.82
C ALA A 8 8.32 32.73 2.92
N LYS A 9 8.10 33.80 3.70
CA LYS A 9 9.14 34.76 4.09
C LYS A 9 9.27 34.76 5.59
N VAL A 10 10.50 34.77 6.09
CA VAL A 10 10.79 34.91 7.52
C VAL A 10 11.33 36.31 7.76
N VAL A 11 10.66 37.05 8.63
CA VAL A 11 11.06 38.41 9.02
C VAL A 11 11.61 38.37 10.44
N LEU A 12 12.86 38.81 10.62
CA LEU A 12 13.54 38.86 11.91
C LEU A 12 14.13 40.25 12.12
N GLY A 13 13.40 41.12 12.83
CA GLY A 13 13.69 42.55 12.91
C GLY A 13 13.65 43.15 11.50
N ASP A 14 14.73 43.81 11.10
CA ASP A 14 14.86 44.44 9.77
C ASP A 14 15.35 43.47 8.68
N LYS A 15 15.59 42.19 9.01
CA LYS A 15 16.06 41.18 8.05
C LYS A 15 14.90 40.38 7.49
N VAL A 16 14.88 40.20 6.17
CA VAL A 16 13.93 39.34 5.46
C VAL A 16 14.68 38.18 4.80
N PHE A 17 14.23 36.96 5.07
CA PHE A 17 14.73 35.74 4.47
C PHE A 17 13.63 35.11 3.61
N GLU A 18 13.96 34.73 2.38
CA GLU A 18 13.07 33.93 1.53
C GLU A 18 13.29 32.46 1.87
N ALA A 19 12.22 31.74 2.21
CA ALA A 19 12.30 30.30 2.44
C ALA A 19 12.36 29.54 1.10
N ASP A 20 13.11 28.44 1.06
CA ASP A 20 13.08 27.52 -0.07
C ASP A 20 11.65 26.92 -0.20
N PRO A 21 10.98 27.00 -1.37
CA PRO A 21 9.58 26.65 -1.48
C PRO A 21 9.30 25.15 -1.34
N ALA A 22 8.13 24.85 -0.80
CA ALA A 22 7.57 23.51 -0.66
C ALA A 22 6.40 23.28 -1.62
N TRP A 23 5.77 22.11 -1.52
CA TRP A 23 4.55 21.76 -2.25
C TRP A 23 3.53 21.17 -1.29
N VAL A 24 2.25 21.46 -1.51
CA VAL A 24 1.14 20.84 -0.78
C VAL A 24 0.26 20.10 -1.78
N ALA A 25 -0.24 18.93 -1.41
CA ALA A 25 -1.26 18.20 -2.13
C ALA A 25 -2.32 17.70 -1.14
N SER A 26 -3.59 17.87 -1.47
CA SER A 26 -4.70 17.24 -0.74
C SER A 26 -5.04 15.91 -1.39
N ALA A 27 -5.32 14.89 -0.58
CA ALA A 27 -5.62 13.54 -1.03
C ALA A 27 -6.97 13.03 -0.46
N PRO A 28 -7.48 11.88 -0.96
CA PRO A 28 -8.54 11.14 -0.28
C PRO A 28 -8.23 10.86 1.20
N PRO A 29 -9.25 10.57 2.04
CA PRO A 29 -9.03 10.15 3.41
C PRO A 29 -8.14 8.89 3.49
N ASN A 30 -7.30 8.84 4.53
CA ASN A 30 -6.63 7.61 4.91
C ASN A 30 -7.56 6.79 5.84
N TYR A 31 -8.27 5.80 5.29
CA TYR A 31 -9.15 4.94 6.09
C TYR A 31 -8.37 3.90 6.92
N GLY A 32 -7.12 3.60 6.56
CA GLY A 32 -6.20 2.75 7.33
C GLY A 32 -5.22 3.57 8.16
N GLN A 33 -5.71 4.39 9.10
CA GLN A 33 -4.82 5.27 9.86
C GLN A 33 -3.71 4.50 10.57
N ASN A 34 -2.48 5.03 10.48
CA ASN A 34 -1.24 4.42 10.97
C ASN A 34 -0.81 3.10 10.31
N LEU A 35 -1.52 2.60 9.30
CA LEU A 35 -1.07 1.48 8.49
C LEU A 35 -0.21 1.98 7.33
N VAL A 36 0.92 1.31 7.12
CA VAL A 36 1.87 1.65 6.06
C VAL A 36 1.67 0.66 4.90
N GLY A 37 1.58 1.18 3.69
CA GLY A 37 1.61 0.33 2.49
C GLY A 37 2.94 -0.41 2.38
N TRP A 38 2.96 -1.52 1.62
CA TRP A 38 4.20 -2.30 1.48
C TRP A 38 5.38 -1.45 0.96
N ARG A 39 5.12 -0.66 -0.08
CA ARG A 39 6.01 0.41 -0.55
C ARG A 39 5.37 1.77 -0.30
N THR A 40 6.16 2.71 0.22
CA THR A 40 5.72 4.07 0.49
C THR A 40 6.19 5.02 -0.61
N MET A 41 5.56 6.19 -0.73
CA MET A 41 6.02 7.26 -1.61
C MET A 41 7.43 7.72 -1.23
N ASP A 42 7.80 7.68 0.05
CA ASP A 42 9.18 7.94 0.48
C ASP A 42 10.18 6.94 -0.12
N ASP A 43 9.86 5.65 -0.10
CA ASP A 43 10.72 4.59 -0.66
C ASP A 43 10.89 4.78 -2.18
N LEU A 44 9.79 5.07 -2.89
CA LEU A 44 9.81 5.35 -4.33
C LEU A 44 10.68 6.58 -4.65
N MET A 45 10.41 7.70 -4.00
CA MET A 45 11.10 8.96 -4.32
C MET A 45 12.60 8.88 -3.99
N ARG A 46 12.98 8.20 -2.90
CA ARG A 46 14.39 7.97 -2.56
C ARG A 46 15.11 7.13 -3.61
N GLU A 47 14.47 6.10 -4.14
CA GLU A 47 15.01 5.30 -5.24
C GLU A 47 15.22 6.19 -6.49
N VAL A 48 14.23 7.00 -6.86
CA VAL A 48 14.31 7.95 -7.98
C VAL A 48 15.49 8.90 -7.82
N TRP A 49 15.65 9.52 -6.65
CA TRP A 49 16.73 10.46 -6.39
C TRP A 49 18.10 9.79 -6.32
N THR A 50 18.18 8.55 -5.83
CA THR A 50 19.42 7.77 -5.83
C THR A 50 19.86 7.45 -7.25
N ASN A 51 18.94 6.97 -8.09
CA ASN A 51 19.20 6.68 -9.50
C ASN A 51 19.58 7.94 -10.31
N ALA A 52 19.05 9.10 -9.92
CA ALA A 52 19.39 10.39 -10.53
C ALA A 52 20.69 11.01 -9.97
N GLY A 53 21.37 10.36 -9.02
CA GLY A 53 22.58 10.89 -8.37
C GLY A 53 22.33 12.07 -7.42
N MET A 54 21.08 12.35 -7.06
CA MET A 54 20.71 13.39 -6.09
C MET A 54 20.85 12.90 -4.64
N LEU A 55 20.73 11.59 -4.42
CA LEU A 55 21.06 10.92 -3.17
C LEU A 55 22.17 9.91 -3.41
N LYS A 56 22.96 9.65 -2.36
CA LYS A 56 23.95 8.58 -2.37
C LYS A 56 23.27 7.24 -2.10
N GLN A 57 23.74 6.20 -2.77
CA GLN A 57 23.43 4.82 -2.37
C GLN A 57 23.93 4.56 -0.94
N PRO A 58 23.21 3.78 -0.12
CA PRO A 58 23.69 3.43 1.22
C PRO A 58 25.02 2.68 1.14
N GLU A 59 25.99 3.11 1.95
CA GLU A 59 27.30 2.45 2.07
C GLU A 59 27.20 1.07 2.75
N LYS A 60 26.17 0.86 3.56
CA LYS A 60 25.88 -0.39 4.28
C LYS A 60 24.38 -0.63 4.35
N VAL A 61 24.01 -1.90 4.14
CA VAL A 61 22.65 -2.40 4.38
C VAL A 61 22.53 -2.80 5.85
N GLU A 62 21.51 -2.28 6.53
CA GLU A 62 21.20 -2.55 7.94
C GLU A 62 19.90 -3.35 8.02
N PHE A 63 19.86 -4.44 8.79
CA PHE A 63 18.65 -5.25 8.91
C PHE A 63 17.48 -4.43 9.46
N GLN A 64 17.72 -3.70 10.55
CA GLN A 64 16.68 -2.93 11.24
C GLN A 64 16.09 -1.82 10.36
N ARG A 65 16.93 -1.16 9.55
CA ARG A 65 16.54 0.01 8.74
C ARG A 65 16.01 -0.38 7.36
N ASP A 66 16.68 -1.31 6.69
CA ASP A 66 16.49 -1.55 5.25
C ASP A 66 15.72 -2.84 4.95
N ILE A 67 15.85 -3.88 5.78
CA ILE A 67 15.23 -5.21 5.52
C ILE A 67 13.93 -5.39 6.30
N LEU A 68 13.96 -5.12 7.60
CA LEU A 68 12.83 -5.33 8.50
C LEU A 68 11.55 -4.66 7.98
N PRO A 69 11.55 -3.38 7.53
CA PRO A 69 10.32 -2.75 7.03
C PRO A 69 9.73 -3.44 5.79
N ILE A 70 10.55 -4.03 4.91
CA ILE A 70 10.06 -4.74 3.72
C ILE A 70 9.24 -5.98 4.12
N LEU A 71 9.68 -6.67 5.18
CA LEU A 71 9.04 -7.87 5.71
C LEU A 71 7.83 -7.51 6.58
N THR A 72 7.99 -6.63 7.57
CA THR A 72 6.93 -6.32 8.55
C THR A 72 5.74 -5.58 7.94
N ARG A 73 5.94 -4.81 6.86
CA ARG A 73 4.82 -4.16 6.18
C ARG A 73 3.89 -5.18 5.49
N LEU A 74 4.36 -6.37 5.14
CA LEU A 74 3.46 -7.47 4.69
C LEU A 74 2.53 -7.89 5.85
N ASN A 75 3.06 -7.98 7.07
CA ASN A 75 2.27 -8.24 8.28
C ASN A 75 1.29 -7.10 8.59
N GLU A 76 1.66 -5.84 8.40
CA GLU A 76 0.77 -4.70 8.71
C GLU A 76 -0.50 -4.71 7.85
N LEU A 77 -0.42 -5.21 6.62
CA LEU A 77 -1.57 -5.34 5.72
C LEU A 77 -2.61 -6.38 6.20
N GLN A 78 -2.30 -7.18 7.22
CA GLN A 78 -3.24 -8.15 7.81
C GLN A 78 -4.53 -7.52 8.34
N TRP A 79 -4.48 -6.23 8.69
CA TRP A 79 -5.61 -5.52 9.28
C TRP A 79 -6.62 -5.02 8.23
N VAL A 80 -6.23 -5.03 6.96
CA VAL A 80 -6.96 -4.39 5.86
C VAL A 80 -7.23 -5.33 4.69
N ASN A 81 -6.61 -6.52 4.66
CA ASN A 81 -6.86 -7.51 3.63
C ASN A 81 -6.75 -8.93 4.19
N LYS A 82 -7.76 -9.77 3.91
CA LYS A 82 -7.87 -11.13 4.45
C LYS A 82 -6.82 -12.10 3.89
N GLY A 83 -6.38 -11.92 2.65
CA GLY A 83 -5.31 -12.72 2.05
C GLY A 83 -3.94 -12.45 2.69
N PHE A 84 -3.63 -11.18 2.96
CA PHE A 84 -2.45 -10.81 3.76
C PHE A 84 -2.53 -11.37 5.18
N PHE A 85 -3.71 -11.33 5.82
CA PHE A 85 -3.91 -11.93 7.14
C PHE A 85 -3.68 -13.45 7.16
N ALA A 86 -4.12 -14.16 6.12
CA ALA A 86 -3.94 -15.61 6.02
C ALA A 86 -2.47 -16.02 5.84
N THR A 87 -1.68 -15.19 5.14
CA THR A 87 -0.28 -15.52 4.78
C THR A 87 0.72 -14.98 5.79
N PHE A 88 0.52 -13.74 6.26
CA PHE A 88 1.48 -12.99 7.08
C PHE A 88 0.92 -12.58 8.44
N GLY A 89 -0.38 -12.79 8.71
CA GLY A 89 -0.98 -12.40 9.98
C GLY A 89 -0.41 -13.15 11.18
N LYS A 90 -0.83 -12.75 12.39
CA LYS A 90 -0.37 -13.41 13.62
C LYS A 90 -0.60 -14.93 13.58
N GLY A 91 0.49 -15.68 13.76
CA GLY A 91 0.50 -17.16 13.73
C GLY A 91 0.29 -17.77 12.34
N ALA A 92 0.39 -16.98 11.27
CA ALA A 92 0.43 -17.48 9.90
C ALA A 92 1.82 -18.02 9.53
N PRO A 93 1.98 -18.75 8.40
CA PRO A 93 3.25 -19.35 8.01
C PRO A 93 4.42 -18.35 7.91
N TYR A 94 4.15 -17.11 7.50
CA TYR A 94 5.14 -16.04 7.36
C TYR A 94 4.83 -14.86 8.28
N ASP A 95 4.63 -15.14 9.58
CA ASP A 95 4.45 -14.11 10.60
C ASP A 95 5.77 -13.35 10.88
N PHE A 96 6.06 -12.30 10.10
CA PHE A 96 7.20 -11.41 10.34
C PHE A 96 7.02 -10.47 11.55
N SER A 97 6.08 -10.75 12.45
CA SER A 97 6.06 -10.19 13.81
C SER A 97 6.57 -11.18 14.86
N ASP A 98 6.85 -12.43 14.47
CA ASP A 98 7.45 -13.42 15.35
C ASP A 98 8.93 -13.12 15.60
N GLN A 99 9.27 -12.94 16.87
CA GLN A 99 10.63 -12.58 17.27
C GLN A 99 11.64 -13.66 16.89
N ALA A 100 11.31 -14.94 17.10
CA ALA A 100 12.24 -16.04 16.85
C ALA A 100 12.53 -16.20 15.35
N LEU A 101 11.55 -15.92 14.48
CA LEU A 101 11.77 -15.85 13.05
C LEU A 101 12.65 -14.65 12.67
N LEU A 102 12.34 -13.45 13.18
CA LEU A 102 13.12 -12.25 12.87
C LEU A 102 14.57 -12.33 13.34
N GLU A 103 14.85 -12.91 14.50
CA GLU A 103 16.22 -13.14 15.00
C GLU A 103 17.04 -14.03 14.05
N LYS A 104 16.43 -15.08 13.48
CA LYS A 104 17.07 -15.93 12.47
C LYS A 104 17.33 -15.16 11.17
N LEU A 105 16.33 -14.41 10.70
CA LEU A 105 16.43 -13.62 9.48
C LEU A 105 17.44 -12.47 9.61
N ALA A 106 17.65 -11.95 10.82
CA ALA A 106 18.60 -10.89 11.12
C ALA A 106 20.05 -11.35 11.30
N THR A 107 20.29 -12.66 11.42
CA THR A 107 21.62 -13.18 11.68
C THR A 107 22.47 -13.16 10.39
N ALA A 108 23.52 -12.34 10.40
CA ALA A 108 24.57 -12.31 9.40
C ALA A 108 25.60 -13.44 9.64
N PRO A 109 26.38 -13.86 8.63
CA PRO A 109 27.44 -14.86 8.83
C PRO A 109 28.51 -14.35 9.80
N LEU A 110 28.96 -15.23 10.71
CA LEU A 110 29.93 -14.88 11.75
C LEU A 110 31.32 -14.58 11.18
N SER A 111 31.79 -15.44 10.26
CA SER A 111 33.04 -15.27 9.51
C SER A 111 32.98 -16.13 8.24
N SER A 112 33.98 -16.00 7.37
CA SER A 112 34.15 -16.87 6.20
C SER A 112 34.48 -18.33 6.54
N ASP A 113 34.79 -18.63 7.82
CA ASP A 113 35.27 -19.95 8.25
C ASP A 113 34.12 -20.92 8.57
N TYR A 114 32.89 -20.40 8.70
CA TYR A 114 31.70 -21.19 9.00
C TYR A 114 30.58 -20.88 8.00
N PRO A 115 29.78 -21.88 7.61
CA PRO A 115 28.63 -21.64 6.77
C PRO A 115 27.61 -20.77 7.52
N ASP A 116 26.95 -19.88 6.78
CA ASP A 116 25.85 -19.10 7.29
C ASP A 116 24.67 -20.02 7.67
N PRO A 117 24.26 -20.06 8.96
CA PRO A 117 23.25 -20.99 9.42
C PRO A 117 21.84 -20.70 8.89
N TYR A 118 21.59 -19.49 8.37
CA TYR A 118 20.27 -19.04 7.93
C TYR A 118 20.22 -18.54 6.48
N ALA A 119 21.31 -18.65 5.72
CA ALA A 119 21.35 -18.24 4.31
C ALA A 119 20.21 -18.85 3.48
N GLU A 120 19.93 -20.14 3.65
CA GLU A 120 18.85 -20.79 2.90
C GLU A 120 17.45 -20.34 3.35
N LEU A 121 17.25 -20.05 4.64
CA LEU A 121 16.01 -19.43 5.11
C LEU A 121 15.79 -18.06 4.46
N ARG A 122 16.83 -17.21 4.45
CA ARG A 122 16.78 -15.90 3.79
C ARG A 122 16.54 -16.04 2.28
N ARG A 123 17.18 -17.02 1.64
CA ARG A 123 16.99 -17.34 0.22
C ARG A 123 15.56 -17.77 -0.10
N THR A 124 14.93 -18.60 0.73
CA THR A 124 13.52 -18.98 0.58
C THR A 124 12.58 -17.77 0.64
N VAL A 125 12.80 -16.88 1.63
CA VAL A 125 12.03 -15.64 1.75
C VAL A 125 12.25 -14.73 0.53
N PHE A 126 13.51 -14.52 0.12
CA PHE A 126 13.82 -13.70 -1.05
C PHE A 126 13.19 -14.25 -2.34
N ASN A 127 13.28 -15.56 -2.58
CA ASN A 127 12.72 -16.20 -3.77
C ASN A 127 11.17 -16.21 -3.77
N SER A 128 10.53 -15.88 -2.65
CA SER A 128 9.09 -15.68 -2.58
C SER A 128 8.67 -14.34 -3.20
N PHE A 129 9.57 -13.36 -3.28
CA PHE A 129 9.31 -12.09 -3.96
C PHE A 129 9.36 -12.23 -5.49
N ARG A 130 8.54 -11.43 -6.16
CA ARG A 130 8.46 -11.35 -7.61
C ARG A 130 9.69 -10.65 -8.17
N SER A 131 10.56 -11.40 -8.83
CA SER A 131 11.77 -10.87 -9.46
C SER A 131 11.44 -9.79 -10.50
N ALA A 132 12.27 -8.74 -10.54
CA ALA A 132 12.21 -7.71 -11.57
C ALA A 132 12.45 -8.28 -13.00
N ASN A 133 13.20 -9.38 -13.09
CA ASN A 133 13.64 -10.04 -14.32
C ASN A 133 12.75 -11.21 -14.76
N SER A 134 11.61 -11.44 -14.10
CA SER A 134 10.69 -12.53 -14.47
C SER A 134 10.17 -12.32 -15.90
N VAL A 135 10.56 -13.20 -16.83
CA VAL A 135 10.02 -13.25 -18.20
C VAL A 135 8.72 -14.06 -18.18
N VAL A 136 7.64 -13.49 -18.73
CA VAL A 136 6.41 -14.24 -18.97
C VAL A 136 6.60 -15.07 -20.25
N ILE A 137 6.71 -16.40 -20.10
CA ILE A 137 6.80 -17.32 -21.24
C ILE A 137 5.39 -17.60 -21.73
N SER A 138 4.92 -16.97 -22.81
CA SER A 138 3.61 -17.28 -23.40
C SER A 138 3.55 -18.75 -23.85
N ASP A 139 2.56 -19.52 -23.41
CA ASP A 139 2.37 -20.93 -23.81
C ASP A 139 1.59 -21.11 -25.13
N GLY A 140 1.35 -20.01 -25.86
CA GLY A 140 0.60 -20.03 -27.12
C GLY A 140 -0.91 -19.96 -26.94
N THR A 141 -1.43 -19.82 -25.72
CA THR A 141 -2.82 -19.44 -25.46
C THR A 141 -2.96 -17.91 -25.40
N GLN A 142 -4.13 -17.36 -25.73
CA GLN A 142 -4.41 -15.93 -25.50
C GLN A 142 -4.55 -15.67 -24.00
N GLY A 143 -3.44 -15.30 -23.37
CA GLY A 143 -3.32 -14.97 -21.96
C GLY A 143 -1.84 -14.99 -21.55
N PRO A 144 -1.39 -14.19 -20.58
CA PRO A 144 -0.02 -14.31 -20.10
C PRO A 144 0.17 -15.68 -19.42
N ALA A 145 1.39 -16.20 -19.31
CA ALA A 145 1.68 -17.34 -18.44
C ALA A 145 1.64 -16.90 -16.96
N VAL A 146 0.41 -16.63 -16.48
CA VAL A 146 0.09 -15.88 -15.25
C VAL A 146 0.35 -16.67 -13.96
N SER A 147 0.33 -18.02 -14.02
CA SER A 147 0.03 -18.82 -12.82
C SER A 147 1.12 -18.84 -11.73
N SER A 148 2.40 -18.70 -12.07
CA SER A 148 3.46 -18.65 -11.03
C SER A 148 3.62 -17.25 -10.43
N GLN A 149 3.42 -16.19 -11.21
CA GLN A 149 3.66 -14.82 -10.75
C GLN A 149 2.58 -14.28 -9.81
N ILE A 150 1.33 -14.72 -9.96
CA ILE A 150 0.22 -14.24 -9.13
C ILE A 150 0.39 -14.60 -7.64
N THR A 151 1.11 -15.71 -7.36
CA THR A 151 1.40 -16.18 -5.99
C THR A 151 2.62 -15.50 -5.33
N GLN A 152 3.44 -14.79 -6.10
CA GLN A 152 4.66 -14.15 -5.59
C GLN A 152 4.38 -12.86 -4.84
N TRP A 153 5.31 -12.49 -3.94
CA TRP A 153 5.18 -11.30 -3.11
C TRP A 153 5.72 -10.03 -3.77
N PRO A 154 5.12 -8.87 -3.47
CA PRO A 154 3.84 -8.73 -2.79
C PRO A 154 2.72 -9.20 -3.72
N MET A 155 1.65 -9.76 -3.16
CA MET A 155 0.46 -10.14 -3.92
C MET A 155 -0.40 -8.90 -4.19
N ILE A 156 0.20 -7.92 -4.86
CA ILE A 156 -0.37 -6.61 -5.20
C ILE A 156 -0.39 -6.49 -6.73
N TYR A 157 -1.45 -5.90 -7.28
CA TYR A 157 -1.55 -5.62 -8.71
C TYR A 157 -0.46 -4.64 -9.18
N GLY A 158 -0.12 -4.69 -10.46
CA GLY A 158 0.82 -3.78 -11.10
C GLY A 158 0.14 -2.76 -12.01
N ASP A 159 0.92 -1.86 -12.60
CA ASP A 159 0.47 -0.75 -13.44
C ASP A 159 -0.32 -1.15 -14.70
N LEU A 160 -0.23 -2.42 -15.14
CA LEU A 160 -0.89 -2.89 -16.37
C LEU A 160 -2.01 -3.91 -16.09
N TYR A 161 -2.49 -4.00 -14.86
CA TYR A 161 -3.58 -4.93 -14.54
C TYR A 161 -4.88 -4.56 -15.28
N GLY A 162 -5.40 -5.46 -16.10
CA GLY A 162 -6.63 -5.24 -16.88
C GLY A 162 -6.39 -4.75 -18.31
N GLU A 163 -5.15 -4.38 -18.65
CA GLU A 163 -4.76 -3.99 -20.01
C GLU A 163 -4.55 -5.19 -20.93
N THR A 164 -4.94 -5.07 -22.20
CA THR A 164 -4.66 -6.09 -23.22
C THR A 164 -3.21 -5.97 -23.66
N VAL A 165 -2.31 -6.65 -22.96
CA VAL A 165 -0.87 -6.63 -23.26
C VAL A 165 -0.50 -7.72 -24.28
N ASN A 166 0.12 -7.33 -25.40
CA ASN A 166 0.80 -8.27 -26.28
C ASN A 166 1.92 -8.99 -25.50
N ALA A 167 2.13 -10.28 -25.78
CA ALA A 167 3.17 -11.09 -25.13
C ALA A 167 4.57 -10.43 -25.23
N GLY A 168 5.29 -10.33 -24.09
CA GLY A 168 6.59 -9.66 -23.96
C GLY A 168 6.83 -9.07 -22.56
N ASP A 169 7.80 -8.15 -22.42
CA ASP A 169 8.19 -7.49 -21.14
C ASP A 169 7.02 -6.81 -20.41
N ASN A 170 5.95 -6.45 -21.14
CA ASN A 170 4.77 -5.76 -20.60
C ASN A 170 3.87 -6.68 -19.76
N ALA A 171 3.80 -7.98 -20.05
CA ALA A 171 3.00 -8.91 -19.24
C ALA A 171 3.54 -9.07 -17.81
N ALA A 172 4.82 -8.74 -17.59
CA ALA A 172 5.43 -8.80 -16.26
C ALA A 172 5.01 -7.64 -15.34
N SER A 173 4.29 -6.62 -15.84
CA SER A 173 3.82 -5.48 -15.05
C SER A 173 2.34 -5.57 -14.63
N THR A 174 1.69 -6.72 -14.86
CA THR A 174 0.34 -7.03 -14.36
C THR A 174 0.30 -7.14 -12.83
N TYR A 175 1.43 -7.51 -12.21
CA TYR A 175 1.59 -7.60 -10.75
C TYR A 175 2.84 -6.82 -10.31
N LEU A 176 2.82 -6.30 -9.09
CA LEU A 176 3.87 -5.43 -8.58
C LEU A 176 5.21 -6.17 -8.45
N LYS A 177 6.20 -5.77 -9.23
CA LYS A 177 7.56 -6.33 -9.14
C LYS A 177 8.28 -5.83 -7.88
N LEU A 178 9.28 -6.57 -7.43
CA LEU A 178 10.21 -6.09 -6.42
C LEU A 178 10.90 -4.79 -6.91
N PRO A 179 10.77 -3.67 -6.18
CA PRO A 179 11.45 -2.43 -6.52
C PRO A 179 12.96 -2.59 -6.56
N ALA A 180 13.65 -1.80 -7.41
CA ALA A 180 15.10 -1.95 -7.61
C ALA A 180 15.90 -1.75 -6.32
N TYR A 181 15.51 -0.80 -5.47
CA TYR A 181 16.14 -0.60 -4.17
C TYR A 181 15.89 -1.78 -3.22
N PHE A 182 14.67 -2.33 -3.20
CA PHE A 182 14.33 -3.49 -2.37
C PHE A 182 15.08 -4.74 -2.84
N ASP A 183 15.20 -4.95 -4.15
CA ASP A 183 15.99 -6.02 -4.75
C ASP A 183 17.48 -5.92 -4.38
N TYR A 184 18.05 -4.72 -4.45
CA TYR A 184 19.43 -4.46 -4.01
C TYR A 184 19.64 -4.84 -2.53
N VAL A 185 18.83 -4.31 -1.61
CA VAL A 185 19.04 -4.57 -0.18
C VAL A 185 18.77 -6.03 0.19
N LEU A 186 17.75 -6.65 -0.40
CA LEU A 186 17.46 -8.06 -0.16
C LEU A 186 18.52 -8.99 -0.77
N THR A 187 19.16 -8.60 -1.88
CA THR A 187 20.29 -9.32 -2.44
C THR A 187 21.48 -9.29 -1.49
N CYS A 188 21.85 -8.11 -0.95
CA CYS A 188 22.88 -8.01 0.09
C CYS A 188 22.52 -8.87 1.31
N TRP A 189 21.25 -8.84 1.74
CA TRP A 189 20.76 -9.63 2.86
C TRP A 189 20.90 -11.14 2.66
N VAL A 190 20.49 -11.67 1.50
CA VAL A 190 20.66 -13.10 1.18
C VAL A 190 22.13 -13.48 1.13
N ASN A 191 22.98 -12.63 0.56
CA ASN A 191 24.43 -12.84 0.48
C ASN A 191 25.15 -12.71 1.83
N GLY A 192 24.47 -12.28 2.90
CA GLY A 192 25.08 -12.06 4.21
C GLY A 192 25.87 -10.74 4.31
N GLU A 193 25.71 -9.84 3.34
CA GLU A 193 26.41 -8.55 3.21
C GLU A 193 25.62 -7.42 3.91
N PHE A 194 25.24 -7.63 5.17
CA PHE A 194 24.43 -6.67 5.93
C PHE A 194 24.83 -6.62 7.40
N VAL A 195 24.42 -5.54 8.08
CA VAL A 195 24.63 -5.39 9.52
C VAL A 195 23.50 -6.09 10.27
N SER A 196 23.87 -7.05 11.12
CA SER A 196 22.97 -7.78 12.03
C SER A 196 22.61 -6.93 13.26
N ASP A 197 21.81 -5.87 13.07
CA ASP A 197 21.48 -4.85 14.08
C ASP A 197 20.04 -4.94 14.62
N TYR A 198 19.36 -6.07 14.42
CA TYR A 198 17.96 -6.24 14.84
C TYR A 198 17.76 -6.01 16.34
N GLN A 199 16.75 -5.20 16.66
CA GLN A 199 16.28 -4.91 18.00
C GLN A 199 14.76 -5.08 18.02
N LEU A 200 14.25 -5.95 18.91
CA LEU A 200 12.81 -6.19 19.06
C LEU A 200 12.03 -4.91 19.41
N LYS A 201 12.58 -4.11 20.32
CA LYS A 201 12.03 -2.82 20.74
C LYS A 201 13.13 -1.78 20.52
N PRO A 202 13.33 -1.31 19.27
CA PRO A 202 14.39 -0.36 18.99
C PRO A 202 14.14 0.90 19.80
N LYS A 203 15.21 1.58 20.21
CA LYS A 203 15.09 2.92 20.79
C LYS A 203 14.69 3.89 19.68
N SER A 204 13.40 3.96 19.36
CA SER A 204 12.87 4.94 18.43
C SER A 204 12.59 6.25 19.15
N GLU A 205 13.15 7.34 18.62
CA GLU A 205 12.83 8.68 19.08
C GLU A 205 11.57 9.16 18.38
N HIS A 206 10.51 9.37 19.16
CA HIS A 206 9.18 9.74 18.65
C HIS A 206 8.91 11.24 18.77
N GLN A 207 9.81 12.01 19.36
CA GLN A 207 9.69 13.45 19.50
C GLN A 207 10.65 14.15 18.55
N LEU A 208 10.10 15.00 17.67
CA LEU A 208 10.89 15.80 16.73
C LEU A 208 11.99 16.60 17.46
N SER A 209 11.68 17.15 18.63
CA SER A 209 12.59 17.96 19.46
C SER A 209 13.81 17.22 20.00
N LYS A 210 13.80 15.89 19.96
CA LYS A 210 14.90 15.04 20.42
C LYS A 210 15.86 14.65 19.31
N LEU A 211 15.46 14.87 18.05
CA LEU A 211 16.37 14.82 16.91
C LEU A 211 17.28 16.05 16.90
N SER A 212 18.48 15.92 16.33
CA SER A 212 19.35 17.08 16.13
C SER A 212 18.63 18.11 15.26
N LEU A 213 18.88 19.40 15.52
CA LEU A 213 18.16 20.49 14.85
C LEU A 213 18.23 20.38 13.31
N GLN A 214 19.35 19.91 12.79
CA GLN A 214 19.59 19.74 11.36
C GLN A 214 18.83 18.56 10.75
N GLU A 215 18.45 17.57 11.55
CA GLU A 215 17.70 16.38 11.09
C GLU A 215 16.18 16.60 11.10
N GLN A 216 15.69 17.54 11.91
CA GLN A 216 14.26 17.78 12.07
C GLN A 216 13.53 18.06 10.74
N PRO A 217 14.02 18.94 9.84
CA PRO A 217 13.34 19.18 8.56
C PRO A 217 13.29 17.93 7.68
N LYS A 218 14.38 17.16 7.63
CA LYS A 218 14.44 15.91 6.86
C LYS A 218 13.46 14.86 7.40
N MET A 219 13.27 14.81 8.72
CA MET A 219 12.28 13.93 9.33
C MET A 219 10.87 14.33 8.95
N LEU A 220 10.55 15.63 8.93
CA LEU A 220 9.25 16.13 8.50
C LEU A 220 8.99 15.83 7.01
N ASP A 221 9.97 16.02 6.15
CA ASP A 221 9.88 15.68 4.72
C ASP A 221 9.58 14.18 4.53
N LYS A 222 10.31 13.31 5.25
CA LYS A 222 10.08 11.86 5.24
C LYS A 222 8.69 11.49 5.77
N ALA A 223 8.29 12.04 6.92
CA ALA A 223 7.04 11.67 7.60
C ALA A 223 5.81 11.93 6.72
N ASN A 224 5.80 13.01 5.94
CA ASN A 224 4.69 13.32 5.03
C ASN A 224 4.54 12.28 3.92
N MET A 225 5.64 11.71 3.41
CA MET A 225 5.61 10.73 2.33
C MET A 225 5.57 9.28 2.84
N HIS A 226 5.88 9.05 4.11
CA HIS A 226 5.96 7.72 4.70
C HIS A 226 4.63 6.98 4.67
N TYR A 227 3.52 7.69 4.90
CA TYR A 227 2.23 7.05 4.84
C TYR A 227 1.74 6.93 3.41
N CYS A 228 2.07 7.86 2.50
CA CYS A 228 1.56 7.86 1.13
C CYS A 228 1.94 6.58 0.39
N LEU A 229 1.01 6.08 -0.44
CA LEU A 229 1.26 4.84 -1.18
C LEU A 229 2.14 5.09 -2.40
N ALA A 230 2.96 4.12 -2.72
CA ALA A 230 3.60 4.00 -4.02
C ALA A 230 3.26 2.64 -4.63
N ASP A 231 3.04 2.66 -5.94
CA ASP A 231 2.70 1.50 -6.76
C ASP A 231 1.46 0.69 -6.29
N ALA A 232 0.76 0.00 -7.18
CA ALA A 232 0.70 0.30 -8.61
C ALA A 232 0.27 1.76 -8.85
N PHE A 233 0.40 2.22 -10.08
CA PHE A 233 -0.16 3.50 -10.52
C PHE A 233 -1.17 3.25 -11.64
N HIS A 234 -2.42 2.97 -11.26
CA HIS A 234 -3.52 2.57 -12.16
C HIS A 234 -4.84 3.37 -12.01
N PRO A 235 -4.90 4.71 -11.84
CA PRO A 235 -3.97 5.64 -11.16
C PRO A 235 -3.93 5.34 -9.63
N GLY A 236 -3.10 6.00 -8.81
CA GLY A 236 -2.91 5.66 -7.38
C GLY A 236 -3.98 6.18 -6.40
N CYS A 237 -3.61 6.37 -5.12
CA CYS A 237 -4.48 6.99 -4.10
C CYS A 237 -4.25 8.50 -3.94
N GLU A 238 -3.09 8.92 -3.40
CA GLU A 238 -2.82 10.33 -3.12
C GLU A 238 -2.19 11.07 -4.31
N LEU A 239 -1.23 10.40 -4.96
CA LEU A 239 -0.48 10.85 -6.12
C LEU A 239 -0.25 9.63 -7.03
N THR A 240 0.37 9.83 -8.19
CA THR A 240 0.55 8.76 -9.16
C THR A 240 1.94 8.79 -9.84
N TRP A 241 2.09 8.00 -10.89
CA TRP A 241 3.34 7.69 -11.58
C TRP A 241 4.24 8.87 -11.97
N PRO A 242 3.81 10.15 -12.20
CA PRO A 242 4.74 11.24 -12.41
C PRO A 242 5.79 11.35 -11.31
N MET A 243 5.42 11.01 -10.06
CA MET A 243 6.32 11.03 -8.91
C MET A 243 7.55 10.12 -9.07
N ARG A 244 7.51 9.15 -9.99
CA ARG A 244 8.65 8.26 -10.32
C ARG A 244 9.66 8.85 -11.30
N HIS A 245 9.49 10.11 -11.73
CA HIS A 245 10.37 10.75 -12.70
C HIS A 245 11.27 11.80 -12.05
N ALA A 246 12.59 11.64 -12.19
CA ALA A 246 13.58 12.55 -11.63
C ALA A 246 13.44 14.00 -12.14
N SER A 247 12.90 14.19 -13.35
CA SER A 247 12.64 15.51 -13.94
C SER A 247 11.65 16.35 -13.14
N MET A 248 10.78 15.71 -12.33
CA MET A 248 9.82 16.39 -11.45
C MET A 248 10.50 17.14 -10.30
N TYR A 249 11.78 16.88 -10.03
CA TYR A 249 12.48 17.37 -8.86
C TYR A 249 13.63 18.30 -9.23
N ARG A 250 13.86 19.31 -8.39
CA ARG A 250 15.07 20.15 -8.41
C ARG A 250 16.12 19.69 -7.39
N ALA A 251 15.66 19.03 -6.32
CA ALA A 251 16.45 18.40 -5.27
C ALA A 251 15.56 17.35 -4.55
N PRO A 252 16.12 16.46 -3.69
CA PRO A 252 15.31 15.57 -2.88
C PRO A 252 14.24 16.32 -2.09
N TYR A 253 13.00 15.82 -2.12
CA TYR A 253 11.80 16.44 -1.54
C TYR A 253 11.49 17.86 -2.04
N ARG A 254 12.01 18.26 -3.21
CA ARG A 254 11.76 19.58 -3.81
C ARG A 254 11.27 19.44 -5.23
N ILE A 255 9.97 19.65 -5.42
CA ILE A 255 9.33 19.68 -6.74
C ILE A 255 9.93 20.82 -7.59
N ARG A 256 10.14 20.57 -8.88
CA ARG A 256 10.60 21.57 -9.84
C ARG A 256 9.43 22.47 -10.21
N GLU A 257 9.32 23.60 -9.54
CA GLU A 257 8.29 24.60 -9.80
C GLU A 257 8.51 25.30 -11.15
N ARG A 258 7.41 25.50 -11.89
CA ARG A 258 7.36 26.31 -13.10
C ARG A 258 7.71 27.75 -12.77
N ALA A 259 8.57 28.37 -13.59
CA ALA A 259 8.96 29.76 -13.41
C ALA A 259 7.73 30.69 -13.33
N LYS A 260 7.76 31.63 -12.38
CA LYS A 260 6.68 32.60 -12.17
C LYS A 260 6.36 33.34 -13.48
N GLY A 261 5.07 33.40 -13.83
CA GLY A 261 4.59 34.09 -15.04
C GLY A 261 4.72 33.27 -16.33
N LYS A 262 5.30 32.06 -16.28
CA LYS A 262 5.30 31.15 -17.43
C LYS A 262 3.96 30.42 -17.53
N ASN A 263 3.39 30.40 -18.73
CA ASN A 263 2.12 29.72 -19.00
C ASN A 263 2.25 28.20 -18.82
N ALA A 264 1.13 27.55 -18.47
CA ALA A 264 1.04 26.10 -18.53
C ALA A 264 1.28 25.63 -19.98
N PRO A 265 2.09 24.59 -20.19
CA PRO A 265 2.30 24.03 -21.52
C PRO A 265 1.00 23.41 -22.05
N TYR A 266 0.78 23.54 -23.36
CA TYR A 266 -0.33 22.91 -24.08
C TYR A 266 0.14 21.60 -24.71
N TYR A 267 -0.57 20.51 -24.45
CA TYR A 267 -0.17 19.15 -24.89
C TYR A 267 -0.99 18.63 -26.09
N GLY A 268 -1.85 19.48 -26.68
CA GLY A 268 -2.78 19.07 -27.75
C GLY A 268 -4.08 18.47 -27.21
N THR A 269 -4.84 17.85 -28.12
CA THR A 269 -6.14 17.19 -27.82
C THR A 269 -6.00 15.74 -27.34
N LYS A 270 -4.80 15.17 -27.40
CA LYS A 270 -4.47 13.82 -26.95
C LYS A 270 -3.10 13.85 -26.27
N LEU A 271 -2.99 13.20 -25.14
CA LEU A 271 -1.72 12.96 -24.46
C LEU A 271 -1.30 11.51 -24.70
N ASP A 272 -0.10 11.32 -25.25
CA ASP A 272 0.48 10.01 -25.50
C ASP A 272 1.85 9.91 -24.82
N GLN A 273 2.41 8.70 -24.75
CA GLN A 273 3.67 8.46 -24.06
C GLN A 273 4.81 9.30 -24.63
N GLN A 274 4.88 9.48 -25.95
CA GLN A 274 5.92 10.28 -26.60
C GLN A 274 5.85 11.74 -26.12
N ARG A 275 4.67 12.34 -26.07
CA ARG A 275 4.46 13.72 -25.60
C ARG A 275 4.74 13.88 -24.13
N VAL A 276 4.36 12.90 -23.31
CA VAL A 276 4.63 12.95 -21.87
C VAL A 276 6.15 12.93 -21.61
N LEU A 277 6.85 11.98 -22.23
CA LEU A 277 8.28 11.76 -21.99
C LEU A 277 9.18 12.75 -22.77
N ALA A 278 8.60 13.58 -23.63
CA ALA A 278 9.34 14.59 -24.38
C ALA A 278 10.07 15.58 -23.46
N PHE A 279 11.20 16.09 -23.92
CA PHE A 279 11.91 17.17 -23.24
C PHE A 279 11.01 18.41 -23.13
N GLY A 280 10.83 18.92 -21.91
CA GLY A 280 9.90 20.02 -21.64
C GLY A 280 8.42 19.61 -21.63
N GLY A 281 8.13 18.32 -21.65
CA GLY A 281 6.79 17.77 -21.45
C GLY A 281 6.26 17.96 -20.02
N PRO A 282 5.11 17.36 -19.69
CA PRO A 282 4.42 17.55 -18.41
C PRO A 282 5.23 17.16 -17.17
N LEU A 283 6.30 16.39 -17.32
CA LEU A 283 7.10 15.86 -16.22
C LEU A 283 8.30 16.75 -15.82
N TYR A 284 8.42 17.95 -16.37
CA TYR A 284 9.59 18.82 -16.14
C TYR A 284 9.32 19.96 -15.15
N GLU A 285 8.29 20.77 -15.37
CA GLU A 285 8.03 21.94 -14.54
C GLU A 285 6.56 21.98 -14.11
N GLN A 286 6.36 22.09 -12.80
CA GLN A 286 5.06 21.91 -12.17
C GLN A 286 4.49 23.27 -11.75
N GLY A 287 3.24 23.52 -12.08
CA GLY A 287 2.42 24.59 -11.53
C GLY A 287 1.27 24.02 -10.68
N PRO A 288 0.43 24.89 -10.09
CA PRO A 288 -0.72 24.46 -9.31
C PRO A 288 -1.61 23.46 -10.07
N GLY A 289 -1.94 22.34 -9.41
CA GLY A 289 -2.75 21.26 -9.97
C GLY A 289 -2.00 20.21 -10.79
N ASP A 290 -0.70 20.40 -11.06
CA ASP A 290 0.04 19.50 -11.96
C ASP A 290 0.37 18.13 -11.34
N LEU A 291 0.35 18.00 -10.00
CA LEU A 291 0.55 16.69 -9.35
C LEU A 291 -0.73 15.86 -9.27
N THR A 292 -1.89 16.49 -9.08
CA THR A 292 -3.17 15.80 -8.84
C THR A 292 -4.08 15.69 -10.06
N LYS A 293 -3.81 16.41 -11.16
CA LYS A 293 -4.60 16.34 -12.41
C LYS A 293 -4.65 14.94 -13.07
N TRP A 294 -3.81 14.02 -12.63
CA TRP A 294 -3.70 12.66 -13.15
C TRP A 294 -4.63 11.65 -12.47
N MET A 295 -5.20 12.02 -11.33
CA MET A 295 -6.08 11.17 -10.53
C MET A 295 -7.50 11.19 -11.08
N ALA A 296 -8.35 10.23 -10.70
CA ALA A 296 -9.73 10.23 -11.17
C ALA A 296 -10.52 11.45 -10.68
N LEU A 297 -11.52 11.80 -11.49
CA LEU A 297 -12.43 12.89 -11.24
C LEU A 297 -13.88 12.37 -11.37
N PRO A 298 -14.62 12.19 -10.25
CA PRO A 298 -14.20 12.40 -8.87
C PRO A 298 -13.40 11.21 -8.28
N TRP A 299 -12.51 11.48 -7.32
CA TRP A 299 -11.67 10.47 -6.64
C TRP A 299 -12.47 9.38 -5.91
N GLN A 300 -13.73 9.67 -5.55
CA GLN A 300 -14.63 8.73 -4.90
C GLN A 300 -14.92 7.50 -5.77
N GLY A 301 -14.93 7.64 -7.10
CA GLY A 301 -15.08 6.51 -8.02
C GLY A 301 -13.93 5.50 -7.88
N ASP A 302 -12.68 6.00 -7.90
CA ASP A 302 -11.49 5.17 -7.64
C ASP A 302 -11.56 4.48 -6.29
N THR A 303 -11.99 5.20 -5.23
CA THR A 303 -12.06 4.63 -3.88
C THR A 303 -13.11 3.52 -3.76
N ALA A 304 -14.27 3.65 -4.41
CA ALA A 304 -15.33 2.63 -4.38
C ALA A 304 -14.91 1.31 -5.05
N PHE A 305 -13.93 1.37 -5.95
CA PHE A 305 -13.51 0.24 -6.78
C PHE A 305 -12.04 -0.14 -6.67
N CYS A 306 -11.24 0.51 -5.83
CA CYS A 306 -9.91 0.04 -5.41
C CYS A 306 -10.06 -1.18 -4.48
N ARG A 307 -10.20 -2.37 -5.07
CA ARG A 307 -10.54 -3.63 -4.38
C ARG A 307 -9.42 -4.68 -4.53
N SER A 308 -9.80 -5.92 -4.29
CA SER A 308 -8.98 -7.12 -4.40
C SER A 308 -9.72 -8.25 -5.10
N GLY A 309 -9.00 -9.29 -5.51
CA GLY A 309 -9.57 -10.55 -6.00
C GLY A 309 -10.42 -10.39 -7.25
N TYR A 310 -9.96 -9.56 -8.21
CA TYR A 310 -10.65 -9.40 -9.49
C TYR A 310 -10.56 -10.66 -10.38
N ASP A 311 -9.60 -11.56 -10.14
CA ASP A 311 -9.54 -12.88 -10.77
C ASP A 311 -10.26 -13.91 -9.91
N LYS A 312 -11.46 -14.29 -10.33
CA LYS A 312 -12.37 -15.16 -9.59
C LYS A 312 -11.89 -16.61 -9.45
N GLU A 313 -11.04 -17.08 -10.36
CA GLU A 313 -10.61 -18.48 -10.37
C GLU A 313 -9.41 -18.70 -9.45
N TYR A 314 -8.69 -17.63 -9.13
CA TYR A 314 -7.51 -17.67 -8.30
C TYR A 314 -7.82 -17.52 -6.81
N ASP A 315 -8.22 -16.32 -6.37
CA ASP A 315 -8.46 -16.02 -4.95
C ASP A 315 -9.37 -14.78 -4.80
N PRO A 316 -10.39 -14.83 -3.92
CA PRO A 316 -11.32 -13.72 -3.71
C PRO A 316 -10.72 -12.50 -3.00
N PHE A 317 -9.57 -12.64 -2.34
CA PHE A 317 -8.93 -11.58 -1.55
C PHE A 317 -7.62 -11.09 -2.16
N MET A 318 -7.06 -11.81 -3.13
CA MET A 318 -5.75 -11.54 -3.71
C MET A 318 -5.74 -11.71 -5.24
N PRO A 319 -4.91 -10.95 -5.96
CA PRO A 319 -4.14 -9.81 -5.48
C PRO A 319 -5.01 -8.62 -5.07
N THR A 320 -4.41 -7.57 -4.52
CA THR A 320 -5.09 -6.33 -4.10
C THR A 320 -4.36 -5.09 -4.64
N TYR A 321 -5.04 -3.94 -4.70
CA TYR A 321 -4.38 -2.65 -4.98
C TYR A 321 -3.81 -2.02 -3.70
N TRP A 322 -4.59 -1.20 -3.01
CA TRP A 322 -4.10 -0.29 -1.96
C TRP A 322 -4.81 -0.47 -0.62
N PRO A 323 -4.76 -1.67 0.00
CA PRO A 323 -5.56 -1.97 1.19
C PRO A 323 -5.20 -1.09 2.40
N ALA A 324 -3.96 -0.59 2.49
CA ALA A 324 -3.55 0.35 3.54
C ALA A 324 -4.26 1.72 3.46
N ARG A 325 -4.88 2.06 2.33
CA ARG A 325 -5.68 3.29 2.15
C ARG A 325 -7.15 3.04 1.99
N VAL A 326 -7.49 1.99 1.26
CA VAL A 326 -8.86 1.56 0.99
C VAL A 326 -8.96 0.12 1.49
N PRO A 327 -9.28 -0.10 2.78
CA PRO A 327 -9.38 -1.44 3.34
C PRO A 327 -10.30 -2.33 2.50
N ASN A 328 -9.94 -3.60 2.32
CA ASN A 328 -10.81 -4.58 1.66
C ASN A 328 -11.61 -5.37 2.69
N ASN A 329 -10.94 -5.79 3.77
CA ASN A 329 -11.54 -6.54 4.87
C ASN A 329 -11.01 -6.03 6.21
N VAL A 330 -11.86 -6.01 7.23
CA VAL A 330 -11.55 -5.35 8.51
C VAL A 330 -11.92 -6.20 9.71
N LEU A 331 -11.32 -5.93 10.88
CA LEU A 331 -11.83 -6.39 12.17
C LEU A 331 -12.90 -5.39 12.65
N THR A 332 -14.14 -5.85 12.80
CA THR A 332 -15.25 -4.98 13.24
C THR A 332 -15.17 -4.70 14.74
N LEU A 333 -15.77 -3.59 15.20
CA LEU A 333 -15.91 -3.32 16.63
C LEU A 333 -16.69 -4.43 17.36
N SER A 334 -17.72 -4.98 16.71
CA SER A 334 -18.53 -6.09 17.24
C SER A 334 -17.70 -7.35 17.44
N ASP A 335 -16.86 -7.73 16.48
CA ASP A 335 -15.94 -8.87 16.63
C ASP A 335 -14.85 -8.59 17.67
N TYR A 336 -14.30 -7.36 17.71
CA TYR A 336 -13.36 -6.97 18.76
C TYR A 336 -13.96 -7.10 20.16
N ASN A 337 -15.21 -6.71 20.35
CA ASN A 337 -15.90 -6.84 21.64
C ASN A 337 -16.05 -8.32 22.05
N ILE A 338 -16.29 -9.23 21.11
CA ILE A 338 -16.29 -10.67 21.37
C ILE A 338 -14.88 -11.14 21.75
N VAL A 339 -13.85 -10.70 21.03
CA VAL A 339 -12.44 -11.02 21.35
C VAL A 339 -12.07 -10.55 22.76
N ALA A 340 -12.54 -9.38 23.19
CA ALA A 340 -12.28 -8.80 24.49
C ALA A 340 -13.12 -9.39 25.64
N ASP A 341 -14.27 -10.01 25.36
CA ASP A 341 -15.14 -10.59 26.38
C ASP A 341 -14.58 -11.91 26.94
N LYS A 342 -13.96 -11.85 28.12
CA LYS A 342 -13.41 -13.01 28.84
C LYS A 342 -14.46 -14.06 29.25
N THR A 343 -15.75 -13.72 29.20
CA THR A 343 -16.84 -14.68 29.48
C THR A 343 -17.17 -15.56 28.28
N GLN A 344 -16.72 -15.19 27.07
CA GLN A 344 -16.92 -15.98 25.87
C GLN A 344 -15.97 -17.18 25.81
N PRO A 345 -16.42 -18.33 25.24
CA PRO A 345 -15.53 -19.44 24.96
C PRO A 345 -14.34 -19.01 24.08
N MET A 346 -13.13 -19.48 24.39
CA MET A 346 -11.92 -19.14 23.63
C MET A 346 -12.06 -19.44 22.12
N ALA A 347 -12.74 -20.53 21.76
CA ALA A 347 -13.02 -20.86 20.37
C ALA A 347 -13.84 -19.77 19.64
N LEU A 348 -14.81 -19.15 20.32
CA LEU A 348 -15.60 -18.05 19.76
C LEU A 348 -14.75 -16.78 19.65
N ARG A 349 -13.91 -16.49 20.65
CA ARG A 349 -12.97 -15.35 20.62
C ARG A 349 -11.99 -15.47 19.45
N ILE A 350 -11.44 -16.67 19.22
CA ILE A 350 -10.58 -16.96 18.06
C ILE A 350 -11.36 -16.80 16.75
N ALA A 351 -12.60 -17.31 16.67
CA ALA A 351 -13.43 -17.17 15.47
C ALA A 351 -13.74 -15.70 15.15
N ALA A 352 -14.09 -14.89 16.15
CA ALA A 352 -14.29 -13.45 16.00
C ALA A 352 -13.00 -12.74 15.59
N PHE A 353 -11.87 -13.07 16.21
CA PHE A 353 -10.56 -12.54 15.78
C PHE A 353 -10.20 -12.95 14.36
N ARG A 354 -10.68 -14.08 13.84
CA ARG A 354 -10.40 -14.54 12.47
C ARG A 354 -11.41 -14.00 11.45
N ASN A 355 -12.57 -13.52 11.91
CA ASN A 355 -13.60 -12.96 11.05
C ASN A 355 -13.16 -11.63 10.45
N ARG A 356 -13.28 -11.48 9.14
CA ARG A 356 -12.85 -10.29 8.39
C ARG A 356 -13.92 -9.87 7.38
N PRO A 357 -15.04 -9.26 7.83
CA PRO A 357 -16.07 -8.76 6.92
C PRO A 357 -15.51 -7.76 5.91
N SER A 358 -16.11 -7.70 4.73
CA SER A 358 -15.72 -6.72 3.71
C SER A 358 -15.97 -5.29 4.21
N TRP A 359 -15.02 -4.40 3.98
CA TRP A 359 -15.18 -2.96 4.22
C TRP A 359 -16.20 -2.32 3.26
N PHE A 360 -16.41 -2.92 2.08
CA PHE A 360 -17.35 -2.44 1.06
C PHE A 360 -18.80 -2.85 1.32
N ARG A 361 -19.09 -3.62 2.38
CA ARG A 361 -20.45 -4.10 2.72
C ARG A 361 -21.49 -3.00 2.97
N GLN A 362 -21.02 -1.77 3.12
CA GLN A 362 -21.82 -0.55 3.31
C GLN A 362 -22.22 0.13 1.99
N LEU A 363 -21.61 -0.24 0.87
CA LEU A 363 -21.97 0.29 -0.45
C LEU A 363 -23.26 -0.37 -0.96
N PRO A 364 -24.05 0.32 -1.79
CA PRO A 364 -25.17 -0.31 -2.50
C PRO A 364 -24.67 -1.20 -3.66
N ASP A 365 -25.57 -2.05 -4.14
CA ASP A 365 -25.36 -2.87 -5.34
C ASP A 365 -25.41 -2.03 -6.64
N GLY A 366 -24.69 -2.48 -7.67
CA GLY A 366 -24.51 -1.79 -8.96
C GLY A 366 -23.34 -0.80 -8.97
N VAL A 367 -22.65 -0.68 -10.11
CA VAL A 367 -21.43 0.14 -10.20
C VAL A 367 -21.70 1.63 -9.98
N GLU A 368 -22.67 2.18 -10.71
CA GLU A 368 -23.05 3.59 -10.61
C GLU A 368 -23.52 3.97 -9.20
N ASN A 369 -24.37 3.13 -8.59
CA ASN A 369 -24.90 3.37 -7.25
C ASN A 369 -23.78 3.41 -6.22
N ALA A 370 -22.80 2.49 -6.31
CA ALA A 370 -21.67 2.45 -5.40
C ALA A 370 -20.79 3.72 -5.51
N MET A 371 -20.52 4.19 -6.73
CA MET A 371 -19.78 5.44 -6.94
C MET A 371 -20.54 6.65 -6.40
N ASN A 372 -21.83 6.76 -6.72
CA ASN A 372 -22.68 7.87 -6.25
C ASN A 372 -22.82 7.86 -4.72
N TYR A 373 -22.91 6.68 -4.10
CA TYR A 373 -22.90 6.54 -2.66
C TYR A 373 -21.59 7.07 -2.07
N MET A 374 -20.43 6.70 -2.62
CA MET A 374 -19.15 7.21 -2.15
C MET A 374 -19.04 8.73 -2.31
N VAL A 375 -19.55 9.29 -3.42
CA VAL A 375 -19.59 10.76 -3.60
C VAL A 375 -20.36 11.45 -2.47
N ALA A 376 -21.50 10.88 -2.05
CA ALA A 376 -22.36 11.47 -1.03
C ALA A 376 -21.96 11.13 0.42
N HIS A 377 -21.35 9.96 0.66
CA HIS A 377 -21.21 9.36 1.98
C HIS A 377 -19.79 8.87 2.31
N PHE A 378 -18.74 9.32 1.61
CA PHE A 378 -17.36 8.90 1.91
C PHE A 378 -16.98 9.10 3.39
N ASN A 379 -17.54 10.12 4.04
CA ASN A 379 -17.31 10.43 5.46
C ASN A 379 -17.98 9.45 6.44
N GLU A 380 -18.85 8.56 5.96
CA GLU A 380 -19.50 7.51 6.76
C GLU A 380 -18.73 6.18 6.70
N MET A 381 -17.78 6.05 5.77
CA MET A 381 -16.98 4.84 5.62
C MET A 381 -16.07 4.63 6.84
N GLY A 382 -15.98 3.38 7.29
CA GLY A 382 -15.19 3.01 8.47
C GLY A 382 -13.71 3.39 8.38
N ILE A 383 -13.17 3.92 9.47
CA ILE A 383 -11.74 4.23 9.64
C ILE A 383 -11.16 3.24 10.65
N LEU A 384 -9.97 2.71 10.41
CA LEU A 384 -9.31 1.82 11.36
C LEU A 384 -8.65 2.61 12.50
N GLU A 385 -8.94 2.18 13.72
CA GLU A 385 -8.38 2.73 14.95
C GLU A 385 -7.64 1.62 15.72
N ALA A 386 -6.50 1.96 16.31
CA ALA A 386 -5.78 1.03 17.18
C ALA A 386 -6.51 0.88 18.53
N LYS A 387 -6.89 -0.34 18.87
CA LYS A 387 -7.38 -0.76 20.20
C LYS A 387 -6.34 -1.66 20.87
N ASP A 388 -6.32 -1.68 22.19
CA ASP A 388 -5.46 -2.58 22.95
C ASP A 388 -5.90 -4.04 22.76
N ARG A 389 -4.94 -4.97 22.71
CA ARG A 389 -5.28 -6.39 22.86
C ARG A 389 -5.85 -6.67 24.26
N PRO A 390 -6.71 -7.69 24.42
CA PRO A 390 -7.03 -8.22 25.73
C PRO A 390 -5.76 -8.69 26.46
N ASP A 391 -5.68 -8.39 27.75
CA ASP A 391 -4.55 -8.71 28.63
C ASP A 391 -4.27 -10.22 28.70
N ASP A 392 -5.31 -11.04 28.61
CA ASP A 392 -5.26 -12.50 28.66
C ASP A 392 -4.92 -13.17 27.31
N LEU A 393 -4.75 -12.40 26.23
CA LEU A 393 -4.38 -12.89 24.90
C LEU A 393 -2.99 -12.37 24.49
N ASP A 394 -1.95 -12.84 25.17
CA ASP A 394 -0.55 -12.45 24.94
C ASP A 394 0.03 -12.87 23.58
N TRP A 395 -0.57 -13.87 22.95
CA TRP A 395 -0.24 -14.28 21.58
C TRP A 395 -0.72 -13.28 20.53
N LEU A 396 -1.62 -12.34 20.85
CA LEU A 396 -2.04 -11.29 19.92
C LEU A 396 -1.04 -10.12 19.89
N PRO A 397 -0.95 -9.36 18.78
CA PRO A 397 -0.19 -8.12 18.74
C PRO A 397 -0.69 -7.12 19.80
N GLU A 398 0.20 -6.31 20.38
CA GLU A 398 -0.15 -5.35 21.46
C GLU A 398 -1.31 -4.42 21.08
N LYS A 399 -1.41 -4.06 19.79
CA LYS A 399 -2.51 -3.28 19.22
C LYS A 399 -3.24 -4.09 18.15
N LEU A 400 -4.56 -3.96 18.12
CA LEU A 400 -5.44 -4.49 17.09
C LEU A 400 -6.06 -3.31 16.34
N TRP A 401 -6.14 -3.38 15.02
CA TRP A 401 -6.75 -2.31 14.22
C TRP A 401 -8.21 -2.67 13.96
N VAL A 402 -9.10 -1.85 14.50
CA VAL A 402 -10.53 -2.10 14.58
C VAL A 402 -11.26 -1.01 13.80
N GLU A 403 -12.23 -1.41 12.99
CA GLU A 403 -13.09 -0.48 12.28
C GLU A 403 -13.90 0.36 13.26
N ASN A 404 -13.80 1.68 13.10
CA ASN A 404 -14.53 2.68 13.82
C ASN A 404 -15.52 3.36 12.85
N LEU A 405 -16.76 3.47 13.29
CA LEU A 405 -17.90 4.00 12.56
C LEU A 405 -18.66 4.97 13.47
N THR A 406 -19.47 5.85 12.88
CA THR A 406 -20.45 6.60 13.68
C THR A 406 -21.43 5.64 14.36
N ASP A 407 -21.98 5.99 15.51
CA ASP A 407 -22.94 5.15 16.23
C ASP A 407 -24.13 4.72 15.36
N SER A 408 -24.62 5.64 14.51
CA SER A 408 -25.71 5.35 13.57
C SER A 408 -25.30 4.31 12.54
N LYS A 409 -24.09 4.45 11.95
CA LYS A 409 -23.61 3.53 10.91
C LYS A 409 -23.23 2.17 11.50
N GLN A 410 -22.68 2.15 12.71
CA GLN A 410 -22.41 0.92 13.44
C GLN A 410 -23.70 0.12 13.68
N ALA A 411 -24.75 0.78 14.18
CA ALA A 411 -26.04 0.13 14.43
C ALA A 411 -26.68 -0.41 13.14
N GLU A 412 -26.59 0.34 12.03
CA GLU A 412 -27.04 -0.10 10.71
C GLU A 412 -26.31 -1.37 10.25
N LEU A 413 -24.97 -1.36 10.32
CA LEU A 413 -24.16 -2.49 9.86
C LEU A 413 -24.26 -3.72 10.77
N ASP A 414 -24.45 -3.55 12.07
CA ASP A 414 -24.70 -4.66 12.99
C ASP A 414 -26.03 -5.37 12.67
N GLU A 415 -27.08 -4.62 12.35
CA GLU A 415 -28.35 -5.21 11.95
C GLU A 415 -28.26 -5.87 10.56
N ALA A 416 -27.62 -5.19 9.60
CA ALA A 416 -27.33 -5.75 8.29
C ALA A 416 -26.50 -7.04 8.39
N TYR A 417 -25.55 -7.11 9.33
CA TYR A 417 -24.73 -8.30 9.55
C TYR A 417 -25.55 -9.49 10.09
N LYS A 418 -26.49 -9.27 11.02
CA LYS A 418 -27.41 -10.33 11.47
C LYS A 418 -28.26 -10.87 10.32
N VAL A 419 -28.74 -9.98 9.44
CA VAL A 419 -29.48 -10.37 8.24
C VAL A 419 -28.59 -11.13 7.27
N PHE A 420 -27.37 -10.64 7.05
CA PHE A 420 -26.36 -11.29 6.22
C PHE A 420 -26.07 -12.71 6.72
N LEU A 421 -25.80 -12.93 8.01
CA LEU A 421 -25.52 -14.28 8.55
C LEU A 421 -26.66 -15.27 8.27
N LYS A 422 -27.92 -14.83 8.38
CA LYS A 422 -29.10 -15.66 8.05
C LYS A 422 -29.18 -16.01 6.57
N LYS A 423 -28.78 -15.10 5.69
CA LYS A 423 -28.71 -15.32 4.23
C LYS A 423 -27.50 -16.17 3.85
N TYR A 424 -26.34 -15.86 4.41
CA TYR A 424 -25.05 -16.50 4.17
C TYR A 424 -25.11 -18.01 4.38
N ALA A 425 -25.81 -18.48 5.42
CA ALA A 425 -26.04 -19.91 5.65
C ALA A 425 -26.71 -20.65 4.47
N LYS A 426 -27.42 -19.93 3.60
CA LYS A 426 -28.16 -20.46 2.45
C LYS A 426 -27.45 -20.24 1.11
N LEU A 427 -26.38 -19.44 1.08
CA LEU A 427 -25.64 -19.13 -0.14
C LEU A 427 -24.80 -20.33 -0.61
N GLY A 428 -24.65 -20.44 -1.93
CA GLY A 428 -23.68 -21.34 -2.56
C GLY A 428 -22.24 -20.94 -2.23
N ALA A 429 -21.28 -21.82 -2.52
CA ALA A 429 -19.87 -21.59 -2.20
C ALA A 429 -19.33 -20.32 -2.89
N THR A 430 -19.62 -20.13 -4.17
CA THR A 430 -19.18 -18.96 -4.95
C THR A 430 -19.73 -17.64 -4.39
N ASP A 431 -21.04 -17.58 -4.13
CA ASP A 431 -21.68 -16.36 -3.61
C ASP A 431 -21.15 -15.94 -2.24
N LYS A 432 -20.78 -16.92 -1.40
CA LYS A 432 -20.15 -16.65 -0.10
C LYS A 432 -18.81 -15.95 -0.28
N LEU A 433 -17.97 -16.46 -1.18
CA LEU A 433 -16.65 -15.89 -1.45
C LEU A 433 -16.75 -14.48 -2.04
N LEU A 434 -17.71 -14.26 -2.96
CA LEU A 434 -17.96 -12.94 -3.54
C LEU A 434 -18.35 -11.91 -2.47
N GLN A 435 -19.31 -12.25 -1.60
CA GLN A 435 -19.74 -11.32 -0.56
C GLN A 435 -18.64 -11.06 0.48
N GLU A 436 -17.82 -12.06 0.81
CA GLU A 436 -16.64 -11.86 1.67
C GLU A 436 -15.59 -10.95 1.02
N ALA A 437 -15.42 -11.04 -0.30
CA ALA A 437 -14.53 -10.16 -1.07
C ALA A 437 -15.07 -8.73 -1.25
N GLY A 438 -16.34 -8.49 -0.93
CA GLY A 438 -16.99 -7.19 -1.10
C GLY A 438 -17.73 -7.01 -2.43
N TRP A 439 -18.06 -8.12 -3.11
CA TRP A 439 -18.90 -8.14 -4.30
C TRP A 439 -20.31 -8.60 -3.93
N PHE A 440 -21.35 -7.87 -4.37
CA PHE A 440 -22.73 -8.26 -4.05
C PHE A 440 -23.18 -9.48 -4.86
N ASN A 441 -22.73 -9.57 -6.11
CA ASN A 441 -23.01 -10.64 -7.06
C ASN A 441 -21.94 -10.64 -8.18
N GLU A 442 -22.00 -11.61 -9.09
CA GLU A 442 -21.10 -11.68 -10.24
C GLU A 442 -21.31 -10.52 -11.23
N GLU A 443 -22.55 -10.07 -11.41
CA GLU A 443 -22.90 -9.00 -12.36
C GLU A 443 -22.19 -7.69 -12.03
N GLN A 444 -22.20 -7.24 -10.77
CA GLN A 444 -21.51 -6.03 -10.32
C GLN A 444 -19.99 -6.12 -10.54
N ARG A 445 -19.40 -7.31 -10.31
CA ARG A 445 -17.97 -7.53 -10.55
C ARG A 445 -17.66 -7.48 -12.04
N ASP A 446 -18.47 -8.14 -12.86
CA ASP A 446 -18.25 -8.26 -14.30
C ASP A 446 -18.51 -6.93 -15.02
N GLU A 447 -19.51 -6.15 -14.59
CA GLU A 447 -19.75 -4.78 -15.03
C GLU A 447 -18.53 -3.88 -14.74
N TYR A 448 -17.88 -4.05 -13.59
CA TYR A 448 -16.62 -3.34 -13.35
C TYR A 448 -15.51 -3.81 -14.29
N ALA A 449 -15.42 -5.12 -14.56
CA ALA A 449 -14.40 -5.67 -15.46
C ALA A 449 -14.54 -5.17 -16.90
N THR A 450 -15.76 -4.93 -17.40
CA THR A 450 -15.97 -4.33 -18.74
C THR A 450 -15.53 -2.87 -18.78
N ILE A 451 -15.83 -2.10 -17.73
CA ILE A 451 -15.39 -0.70 -17.60
C ILE A 451 -13.86 -0.60 -17.59
N VAL A 452 -13.17 -1.50 -16.89
CA VAL A 452 -11.69 -1.51 -16.81
C VAL A 452 -11.05 -1.91 -18.15
N LYS A 453 -11.66 -2.82 -18.91
CA LYS A 453 -11.11 -3.29 -20.19
C LYS A 453 -11.38 -2.36 -21.38
N GLY A 454 -12.20 -1.32 -21.19
CA GLY A 454 -12.48 -0.33 -22.23
C GLY A 454 -13.22 -0.88 -23.45
N GLU A 455 -14.11 -1.86 -23.26
CA GLU A 455 -15.03 -2.36 -24.31
C GLU A 455 -16.28 -1.48 -24.47
#